data_AF-A0A836CCL5-F1
#
_entry.id   AF-A0A836CCL5-F1
#
_cell.length_a   1.000
_cell.length_b   1.000
_cell.length_c   1.000
_cell.angle_alpha   90.00
_cell.angle_beta   90.00
_cell.angle_gamma   90.00
#
_symmetry.space_group_name_H-M   'P 1'
#
loop_
_entity.id
_entity.type
_entity.pdbx_description
1 polymer ?
#
loop_
_entity_poly.entity_id
_entity_poly.type
_entity_poly.pdbx_seq_one_letter_code
_entity_poly.pdbx_strand_id
1 'polypeptide(L)'
;MPAPTHPVAAAVAGAAAVTTITVSIPDNMVGAILGRGGATINELQASGRRTSGARINVSQRGDFIPGTSNRTVTITGSPAAAQAAQFLITHRIQAAASEAMQRQQQQQGGGR
;
A
#
# COMPACT_ATOMS: atom_id res chain seq x y z
N MET A 1 -2.99 -26.39 7.87
CA MET A 1 -2.47 -25.82 6.61
C MET A 1 -3.40 -24.71 6.15
N PRO A 2 -2.97 -23.44 6.12
CA PRO A 2 -3.57 -22.42 5.25
C PRO A 2 -2.60 -22.01 4.13
N ALA A 3 -3.10 -21.93 2.91
CA ALA A 3 -2.35 -21.49 1.74
C ALA A 3 -2.04 -19.98 1.81
N PRO A 4 -0.84 -19.52 1.44
CA PRO A 4 -0.63 -18.11 1.14
C PRO A 4 -1.20 -17.80 -0.26
N THR A 5 -2.48 -17.45 -0.30
CA THR A 5 -3.11 -16.85 -1.48
C THR A 5 -2.65 -15.40 -1.63
N HIS A 6 -1.51 -15.20 -2.26
CA HIS A 6 -1.14 -13.90 -2.82
C HIS A 6 -0.88 -14.07 -4.33
N PRO A 7 -1.82 -13.72 -5.21
CA PRO A 7 -1.54 -13.59 -6.62
C PRO A 7 -0.71 -12.31 -6.82
N VAL A 8 0.62 -12.41 -6.76
CA VAL A 8 1.48 -11.30 -7.17
C VAL A 8 1.77 -11.43 -8.67
N ALA A 9 1.57 -10.32 -9.37
CA ALA A 9 1.88 -10.08 -10.78
C ALA A 9 0.92 -10.69 -11.81
N ALA A 10 -0.37 -10.31 -11.74
CA ALA A 10 -1.18 -10.26 -12.94
C ALA A 10 -0.66 -9.14 -13.87
N ALA A 11 -0.13 -9.59 -15.02
CA ALA A 11 -0.23 -8.98 -16.34
C ALA A 11 -0.35 -7.46 -16.47
N VAL A 12 0.65 -6.86 -17.13
CA VAL A 12 0.43 -5.65 -17.95
C VAL A 12 1.08 -5.98 -19.30
N ALA A 13 0.39 -6.54 -20.30
CA ALA A 13 -0.82 -6.08 -20.99
C ALA A 13 -0.70 -4.61 -21.43
N GLY A 14 0.01 -4.39 -22.54
CA GLY A 14 0.03 -3.12 -23.24
C GLY A 14 -1.31 -2.83 -23.92
N ALA A 15 -1.83 -1.62 -23.73
CA ALA A 15 -2.59 -0.84 -24.69
C ALA A 15 -2.86 0.53 -24.06
N ALA A 16 -3.05 1.56 -24.87
CA ALA A 16 -3.10 2.99 -24.51
C ALA A 16 -4.31 3.42 -23.66
N ALA A 17 -4.69 2.69 -22.62
CA ALA A 17 -5.79 3.01 -21.71
C ALA A 17 -5.34 2.88 -20.25
N VAL A 18 -5.76 3.84 -19.43
CA VAL A 18 -5.50 4.00 -17.99
C VAL A 18 -5.31 2.66 -17.26
N THR A 19 -4.14 2.47 -16.66
CA THR A 19 -3.80 1.29 -15.84
C THR A 19 -4.36 1.45 -14.43
N THR A 20 -5.00 0.38 -13.95
CA THR A 20 -5.49 0.30 -12.57
C THR A 20 -4.73 -0.78 -11.81
N ILE A 21 -4.21 -0.45 -10.65
CA ILE A 21 -3.40 -1.32 -9.81
C ILE A 21 -4.00 -1.38 -8.41
N THR A 22 -4.28 -2.57 -7.92
CA THR A 22 -4.82 -2.80 -6.57
C THR A 22 -3.77 -3.43 -5.67
N VAL A 23 -3.54 -2.83 -4.51
CA VAL A 23 -2.57 -3.27 -3.51
C VAL A 23 -3.28 -3.49 -2.17
N SER A 24 -3.15 -4.68 -1.60
CA SER A 24 -3.73 -5.05 -0.31
C SER A 24 -2.73 -4.79 0.81
N ILE A 25 -3.14 -4.06 1.86
CA ILE A 25 -2.27 -3.65 2.96
C ILE A 25 -2.95 -3.96 4.30
N PRO A 26 -2.30 -4.64 5.25
CA PRO A 26 -2.86 -4.87 6.59
C PRO A 26 -3.02 -3.54 7.35
N ASP A 27 -4.07 -3.40 8.18
CA ASP A 27 -4.33 -2.14 8.91
C ASP A 27 -3.18 -1.73 9.84
N ASN A 28 -2.52 -2.71 10.43
CA ASN A 28 -1.37 -2.50 11.31
C ASN A 28 -0.25 -1.72 10.60
N MET A 29 -0.14 -1.85 9.28
CA MET A 29 0.85 -1.15 8.46
C MET A 29 0.24 0.04 7.71
N VAL A 30 -1.07 0.02 7.42
CA VAL A 30 -1.75 1.14 6.76
C VAL A 30 -1.72 2.40 7.61
N GLY A 31 -1.70 2.29 8.93
CA GLY A 31 -1.61 3.43 9.84
C GLY A 31 -0.32 4.24 9.65
N ALA A 32 0.80 3.57 9.37
CA ALA A 32 2.08 4.21 9.07
C ALA A 32 2.06 4.97 7.73
N ILE A 33 1.28 4.47 6.76
CA ILE A 33 1.15 5.09 5.43
C ILE A 33 0.12 6.22 5.42
N LEU A 34 -0.97 6.07 6.17
CA LEU A 34 -1.94 7.16 6.36
C LEU A 34 -1.28 8.32 7.11
N GLY A 35 -0.44 8.02 8.09
CA GLY A 35 0.07 9.01 9.03
C GLY A 35 -1.03 9.51 9.97
N ARG A 36 -0.66 10.39 10.90
CA ARG A 36 -1.61 11.02 11.84
C ARG A 36 -2.67 11.79 11.04
N GLY A 37 -3.93 11.35 11.12
CA GLY A 37 -5.06 12.00 10.44
C GLY A 37 -5.10 11.87 8.92
N GLY A 38 -4.30 10.97 8.31
CA GLY A 38 -4.27 10.82 6.86
C GLY A 38 -3.37 11.80 6.09
N ALA A 39 -2.52 12.55 6.79
CA ALA A 39 -1.61 13.52 6.16
C ALA A 39 -0.61 12.86 5.19
N THR A 40 0.01 11.74 5.58
CA THR A 40 1.03 11.05 4.77
C THR A 40 0.43 10.46 3.51
N ILE A 41 -0.73 9.79 3.59
CA ILE A 41 -1.37 9.27 2.38
C ILE A 41 -1.75 10.42 1.47
N ASN A 42 -2.32 11.51 2.01
CA ASN A 42 -2.74 12.65 1.20
C ASN A 42 -1.55 13.29 0.47
N GLU A 43 -0.38 13.35 1.13
CA GLU A 43 0.88 13.76 0.51
C GLU A 43 1.33 12.78 -0.58
N LEU A 44 1.28 11.46 -0.34
CA LEU A 44 1.60 10.43 -1.34
C LEU A 44 0.66 10.52 -2.56
N GLN A 45 -0.63 10.76 -2.33
CA GLN A 45 -1.63 10.97 -3.39
C GLN A 45 -1.35 12.25 -4.16
N ALA A 46 -1.08 13.35 -3.46
CA ALA A 46 -0.79 14.65 -4.05
C ALA A 46 0.52 14.61 -4.87
N SER A 47 1.56 13.97 -4.35
CA SER A 47 2.84 13.78 -5.03
C SER A 47 2.70 12.90 -6.27
N GLY A 48 2.02 11.76 -6.15
CA GLY A 48 1.75 10.88 -7.29
C GLY A 48 0.93 11.56 -8.39
N ARG A 49 -0.05 12.39 -8.00
CA ARG A 49 -0.85 13.17 -8.96
C ARG A 49 -0.03 14.29 -9.62
N ARG A 50 0.79 15.01 -8.87
CA ARG A 50 1.57 16.15 -9.38
C ARG A 50 2.71 15.73 -10.30
N THR A 51 3.40 14.64 -9.94
CA THR A 51 4.55 14.13 -10.70
C THR A 51 4.13 13.22 -11.85
N SER A 52 2.99 12.53 -11.72
CA SER A 52 2.65 11.42 -12.61
C SER A 52 1.22 11.42 -13.13
N GLY A 53 0.32 12.22 -12.56
CA GLY A 53 -1.11 12.19 -12.93
C GLY A 53 -1.82 10.91 -12.49
N ALA A 54 -1.22 10.12 -11.59
CA ALA A 54 -1.86 8.94 -11.01
C ALA A 54 -2.85 9.35 -9.92
N ARG A 55 -4.00 8.69 -9.90
CA ARG A 55 -5.04 8.86 -8.88
C ARG A 55 -4.99 7.67 -7.93
N ILE A 56 -4.70 7.94 -6.68
CA ILE A 56 -4.66 6.90 -5.64
C ILE A 56 -5.97 6.99 -4.87
N ASN A 57 -6.61 5.85 -4.68
CA ASN A 57 -7.87 5.69 -3.99
C ASN A 57 -7.67 4.63 -2.91
N VAL A 58 -8.14 4.88 -1.69
CA VAL A 58 -7.93 3.97 -0.56
C VAL A 58 -9.30 3.60 -0.01
N SER A 59 -9.63 2.30 0.01
CA SER A 59 -10.88 1.80 0.60
C SER A 59 -11.00 2.28 2.05
N GLN A 60 -12.18 2.74 2.47
CA GLN A 60 -12.41 3.38 3.78
C GLN A 60 -12.10 2.45 4.96
N ARG A 61 -11.94 3.04 6.16
CA ARG A 61 -11.92 2.26 7.42
C ARG A 61 -13.25 1.53 7.53
N GLY A 62 -13.24 0.20 7.53
CA GLY A 62 -14.46 -0.62 7.58
C GLY A 62 -14.71 -1.45 6.33
N ASP A 63 -14.13 -1.05 5.18
CA ASP A 63 -14.15 -1.84 3.95
C ASP A 63 -12.98 -2.83 3.99
N PHE A 64 -13.19 -3.83 4.84
CA PHE A 64 -12.26 -4.89 5.16
C PHE A 64 -12.68 -6.14 4.40
N ILE A 65 -11.70 -6.92 3.92
CA ILE A 65 -12.02 -8.25 3.40
C ILE A 65 -12.64 -9.03 4.57
N PRO A 66 -13.88 -9.54 4.45
CA PRO A 66 -14.60 -10.15 5.56
C PRO A 66 -13.74 -11.25 6.20
N GLY A 67 -13.36 -11.03 7.47
CA GLY A 67 -12.45 -11.90 8.22
C GLY A 67 -11.00 -11.40 8.37
N THR A 68 -10.62 -10.25 7.82
CA THR A 68 -9.27 -9.67 7.98
C THR A 68 -9.32 -8.15 8.15
N SER A 69 -8.33 -7.55 8.80
CA SER A 69 -8.19 -6.09 8.90
C SER A 69 -7.41 -5.48 7.73
N ASN A 70 -7.48 -6.05 6.52
CA ASN A 70 -6.72 -5.56 5.37
C ASN A 70 -7.52 -4.51 4.58
N ARG A 71 -6.84 -3.42 4.17
CA ARG A 71 -7.37 -2.36 3.30
C ARG A 71 -6.81 -2.48 1.90
N THR A 72 -7.63 -2.13 0.92
CA THR A 72 -7.25 -2.13 -0.50
C THR A 72 -6.95 -0.71 -0.96
N VAL A 73 -5.80 -0.53 -1.60
CA VAL A 73 -5.39 0.71 -2.27
C VAL A 73 -5.48 0.50 -3.76
N THR A 74 -6.29 1.31 -4.43
CA THR A 74 -6.48 1.28 -5.88
C THR A 74 -5.82 2.49 -6.50
N ILE A 75 -4.95 2.28 -7.47
CA ILE A 75 -4.17 3.31 -8.14
C ILE A 75 -4.60 3.31 -9.60
N THR A 76 -5.08 4.43 -10.10
CA THR A 76 -5.66 4.56 -11.43
C THR A 76 -4.96 5.70 -12.16
N GLY A 77 -4.29 5.43 -13.28
CA GLY A 77 -3.56 6.46 -14.02
C GLY A 77 -2.87 5.92 -15.27
N SER A 78 -2.01 6.72 -15.89
CA SER A 78 -1.16 6.25 -16.99
C SER A 78 -0.32 5.04 -16.54
N PRO A 79 0.04 4.08 -17.41
CA PRO A 79 0.83 2.91 -17.04
C PRO A 79 2.13 3.27 -16.30
N ALA A 80 2.89 4.24 -16.80
CA ALA A 80 4.09 4.74 -16.15
C ALA A 80 3.80 5.34 -14.76
N ALA A 81 2.66 6.02 -14.62
CA ALA A 81 2.27 6.71 -13.41
C ALA A 81 1.73 5.79 -12.32
N ALA A 82 0.89 4.84 -12.73
CA ALA A 82 0.36 3.81 -11.84
C ALA A 82 1.50 2.95 -11.31
N GLN A 83 2.46 2.56 -12.17
CA GLN A 83 3.66 1.81 -11.76
C GLN A 83 4.53 2.62 -10.77
N ALA A 84 4.80 3.90 -11.06
CA ALA A 84 5.59 4.76 -10.17
C ALA A 84 4.91 4.94 -8.79
N ALA A 85 3.60 5.23 -8.79
CA ALA A 85 2.82 5.38 -7.56
C ALA A 85 2.74 4.06 -6.77
N GLN A 86 2.56 2.93 -7.45
CA GLN A 86 2.58 1.60 -6.82
C GLN A 86 3.92 1.34 -6.16
N PHE A 87 5.03 1.63 -6.85
CA PHE A 87 6.37 1.44 -6.29
C PHE A 87 6.58 2.30 -5.05
N LEU A 88 6.20 3.57 -5.09
CA LEU A 88 6.30 4.48 -3.94
C LEU A 88 5.50 4.00 -2.74
N ILE A 89 4.24 3.59 -2.98
CA ILE A 89 3.37 3.04 -1.94
C ILE A 89 3.99 1.76 -1.37
N THR A 90 4.41 0.84 -2.23
CA THR A 90 5.02 -0.45 -1.84
C THR A 90 6.29 -0.24 -1.02
N HIS A 91 7.15 0.67 -1.44
CA HIS A 91 8.36 1.04 -0.69
C HIS A 91 8.01 1.64 0.68
N ARG A 92 6.93 2.42 0.78
CA ARG A 92 6.45 2.94 2.06
C ARG A 92 5.85 1.87 2.96
N ILE A 93 5.12 0.90 2.39
CA ILE A 93 4.65 -0.30 3.09
C ILE A 93 5.83 -1.07 3.64
N GLN A 94 6.84 -1.36 2.82
CA GLN A 94 8.01 -2.13 3.22
C GLN A 94 8.82 -1.45 4.34
N ALA A 95 9.03 -0.12 4.23
CA ALA A 95 9.68 0.65 5.28
C ALA A 95 8.90 0.53 6.60
N ALA A 96 7.59 0.78 6.59
CA ALA A 96 6.74 0.62 7.75
C ALA A 96 6.74 -0.81 8.30
N ALA A 97 6.83 -1.82 7.42
CA ALA A 97 6.93 -3.24 7.80
C ALA A 97 8.20 -3.50 8.60
N SER A 98 9.33 -3.05 8.06
CA SER A 98 10.64 -3.25 8.67
C SER A 98 10.74 -2.55 10.01
N GLU A 99 10.17 -1.35 10.16
CA GLU A 99 10.14 -0.61 11.42
C GLU A 99 9.28 -1.33 12.48
N ALA A 100 8.10 -1.83 12.08
CA ALA A 100 7.24 -2.61 12.97
C ALA A 100 7.93 -3.89 13.44
N MET A 101 8.60 -4.60 12.53
CA MET A 101 9.33 -5.82 12.83
C MET A 101 10.58 -5.57 13.69
N GLN A 102 11.31 -4.47 13.45
CA GLN A 102 12.44 -4.05 14.29
C GLN A 102 12.00 -3.68 15.70
N ARG A 103 10.85 -3.01 15.87
CA ARG A 103 10.31 -2.72 17.20
C ARG A 103 9.95 -3.99 17.96
N GLN A 104 9.42 -4.99 17.26
CA GLN A 104 9.11 -6.28 17.87
C GLN A 104 10.36 -7.10 18.20
N GLN A 105 11.42 -6.99 17.39
CA GLN A 105 12.70 -7.66 17.63
C GLN A 105 13.51 -7.00 18.76
N GLN A 106 13.51 -5.67 18.85
CA GLN A 106 14.19 -4.96 19.95
C GLN A 106 13.50 -5.17 21.30
N GLN A 107 12.19 -5.39 21.31
CA GLN A 107 11.46 -5.68 22.55
C GLN A 107 11.70 -7.11 23.06
N GLN A 108 12.22 -8.02 22.24
CA GLN A 108 12.42 -9.43 22.60
C GLN A 108 13.84 -9.78 23.09
N GLY A 109 14.79 -8.84 23.03
CA GLY A 109 16.19 -9.07 23.44
C GLY A 109 16.64 -8.36 24.74
N GLY A 110 15.78 -7.55 25.37
CA GLY A 110 16.16 -6.67 26.49
C GLY A 110 15.74 -7.14 27.88
N GLY A 111 15.21 -8.35 28.02
CA GLY A 111 14.64 -8.83 29.28
C GLY A 111 15.08 -10.24 29.60
N ARG A 112 16.35 -10.41 29.99
CA ARG A 112 16.84 -11.33 31.04
C ARG A 112 18.36 -11.40 31.08
#